data_AF-A0A356AN12-F1
#
_entry.id   AF-A0A356AN12-F1
#
_cell.length_a   1.000
_cell.length_b   1.000
_cell.length_c   1.000
_cell.angle_alpha   90.00
_cell.angle_beta   90.00
_cell.angle_gamma   90.00
#
_symmetry.space_group_name_H-M   'P 1'
#
loop_
_entity.id
_entity.type
_entity.pdbx_description
1 polymer ?
#
loop_
_entity_poly.entity_id
_entity_poly.type
_entity_poly.pdbx_seq_one_letter_code
_entity_poly.pdbx_strand_id
1 'polypeptide(L)'
;FHAVPIKKVKVNVVEEKLLVPCGTPFGIKLFTNGVVIVGVADIESAGKTVNPAAVAGLKIGDIITDINGKKVSQKNQVAEIIESSGGKPLKFSVIRNEEKLTATLKPILSDVDGSYKGGLWVRDSTAGIGTVTFYDPSTGTFGGLG
;
A
#
# COMPACT_ATOMS: atom_id res chain seq x y z
N PHE A 1 -66.11 -17.44 25.91
CA PHE A 1 -65.12 -18.41 25.42
C PHE A 1 -64.32 -17.75 24.30
N HIS A 2 -63.07 -17.34 24.53
CA HIS A 2 -62.19 -16.87 23.46
C HIS A 2 -60.89 -17.67 23.51
N ALA A 3 -60.74 -18.59 22.56
CA ALA A 3 -59.52 -19.35 22.35
C ALA A 3 -58.69 -18.62 21.28
N VAL A 4 -57.45 -18.25 21.62
CA VAL A 4 -56.49 -17.63 20.70
C VAL A 4 -55.79 -18.73 19.89
N PRO A 5 -55.74 -18.66 18.55
CA PRO A 5 -55.12 -19.69 17.75
C PRO A 5 -53.59 -19.61 17.85
N ILE A 6 -52.96 -20.70 18.28
CA ILE A 6 -51.51 -20.82 18.34
C ILE A 6 -50.97 -21.07 16.92
N LYS A 7 -50.20 -20.11 16.41
CA LYS A 7 -49.50 -20.20 15.13
C LYS A 7 -48.42 -21.28 15.21
N LYS A 8 -48.49 -22.31 14.37
CA LYS A 8 -47.44 -23.33 14.25
C LYS A 8 -46.22 -22.71 13.57
N VAL A 9 -45.10 -22.62 14.30
CA VAL A 9 -43.81 -22.18 13.79
C VAL A 9 -42.96 -23.41 13.51
N LYS A 10 -42.48 -23.57 12.27
CA LYS A 10 -41.45 -24.56 11.93
C LYS A 10 -40.09 -23.95 12.23
N VAL A 11 -39.43 -24.46 13.26
CA VAL A 11 -38.02 -24.12 13.56
C VAL A 11 -37.15 -25.08 12.77
N ASN A 12 -36.40 -24.57 11.81
CA ASN A 12 -35.32 -25.33 11.17
C ASN A 12 -34.04 -25.07 11.97
N VAL A 13 -33.63 -26.05 12.78
CA VAL A 13 -32.31 -26.06 13.40
C VAL A 13 -31.34 -26.55 12.34
N VAL A 14 -30.47 -25.66 11.86
CA VAL A 14 -29.39 -26.00 10.93
C VAL A 14 -28.15 -26.25 11.79
N GLU A 15 -27.48 -27.39 11.63
CA GLU A 15 -26.25 -27.67 12.38
C GLU A 15 -25.17 -26.65 12.02
N GLU A 16 -24.56 -26.02 13.04
CA GLU A 16 -23.42 -25.14 12.84
C GLU A 16 -22.20 -25.94 12.41
N LYS A 17 -21.64 -25.60 11.24
CA LYS A 17 -20.45 -26.22 10.70
C LYS A 17 -19.20 -25.61 11.35
N LEU A 18 -18.52 -26.38 12.21
CA LEU A 18 -17.23 -26.03 12.80
C LEU A 18 -16.07 -26.64 12.00
N LEU A 19 -14.98 -25.88 11.82
CA LEU A 19 -13.77 -26.28 11.09
C LEU A 19 -12.52 -26.00 11.94
N VAL A 20 -11.48 -26.79 11.75
CA VAL A 20 -10.15 -26.58 12.36
C VAL A 20 -9.15 -26.21 11.26
N PRO A 21 -8.47 -25.04 11.35
CA PRO A 21 -7.43 -24.68 10.39
C PRO A 21 -6.21 -25.59 10.56
N CYS A 22 -5.63 -26.06 9.44
CA CYS A 22 -4.46 -26.93 9.42
C CYS A 22 -3.34 -26.32 8.56
N GLY A 23 -2.08 -26.55 8.94
CA GLY A 23 -0.88 -26.09 8.21
C GLY A 23 0.04 -25.19 9.05
N THR A 24 1.32 -25.12 8.69
CA THR A 24 2.27 -24.18 9.32
C THR A 24 2.25 -22.86 8.55
N PRO A 25 1.80 -21.75 9.18
CA PRO A 25 1.82 -20.46 8.51
C PRO A 25 3.25 -19.98 8.32
N PHE A 26 3.53 -19.39 7.16
CA PHE A 26 4.77 -18.67 6.92
C PHE A 26 4.48 -17.35 6.19
N GLY A 27 5.34 -16.36 6.41
CA GLY A 27 5.26 -15.07 5.75
C GLY A 27 6.49 -14.83 4.88
N ILE A 28 6.28 -14.36 3.66
CA ILE A 28 7.33 -13.85 2.78
C ILE A 28 7.15 -12.35 2.61
N LYS A 29 8.25 -11.61 2.71
CA LYS A 29 8.27 -10.17 2.43
C LYS A 29 9.28 -9.89 1.32
N LEU A 30 8.78 -9.37 0.22
CA LEU A 30 9.56 -8.98 -0.94
C LEU A 30 9.79 -7.48 -0.88
N PHE A 31 11.04 -7.06 -1.05
CA PHE A 31 11.43 -5.65 -1.08
C PHE A 31 11.72 -5.21 -2.51
N THR A 32 11.34 -3.99 -2.84
CA THR A 32 11.62 -3.41 -4.16
C THR A 32 12.96 -2.67 -4.15
N ASN A 33 13.65 -2.66 -5.29
CA ASN A 33 14.85 -1.83 -5.48
C ASN A 33 14.42 -0.37 -5.73
N GLY A 34 14.11 0.34 -4.64
CA GLY A 34 13.51 1.67 -4.67
C GLY A 34 12.07 1.65 -4.16
N VAL A 35 11.37 2.78 -4.29
CA VAL A 35 10.03 2.98 -3.74
C VAL A 35 9.01 3.14 -4.87
N VAL A 36 8.04 2.24 -4.95
CA VAL A 36 7.07 2.19 -6.05
C VAL A 36 5.86 3.07 -5.77
N ILE A 37 5.48 3.92 -6.73
CA ILE A 37 4.24 4.68 -6.70
C ILE A 37 3.08 3.74 -7.05
N VAL A 38 2.15 3.58 -6.11
CA VAL A 38 0.95 2.73 -6.26
C VAL A 38 -0.33 3.55 -6.43
N GLY A 39 -0.26 4.85 -6.18
CA GLY A 39 -1.39 5.76 -6.33
C GLY A 39 -0.94 7.21 -6.29
N VAL A 40 -1.78 8.08 -6.83
CA VAL A 40 -1.68 9.54 -6.67
C VAL A 40 -2.99 10.05 -6.10
N ALA A 41 -2.95 11.09 -5.29
CA ALA A 41 -4.13 11.61 -4.62
C ALA A 41 -4.16 13.14 -4.60
N ASP A 42 -5.38 13.63 -4.61
CA ASP A 42 -5.67 15.04 -4.45
C ASP A 42 -5.53 15.43 -2.98
N ILE A 43 -5.04 16.65 -2.75
CA ILE A 43 -4.80 17.22 -1.43
C ILE A 43 -5.50 18.57 -1.37
N GLU A 44 -6.24 18.79 -0.29
CA GLU A 44 -6.80 20.09 0.04
C GLU A 44 -5.71 20.98 0.66
N SER A 45 -5.51 22.15 0.05
CA SER A 45 -4.53 23.15 0.49
C SER A 45 -5.04 24.55 0.18
N ALA A 46 -5.11 25.40 1.20
CA ALA A 46 -5.66 26.75 1.10
C ALA A 46 -7.06 26.81 0.43
N GLY A 47 -7.93 25.84 0.77
CA GLY A 47 -9.28 25.77 0.22
C GLY A 47 -9.37 25.35 -1.27
N LYS A 48 -8.29 24.79 -1.82
CA LYS A 48 -8.26 24.23 -3.19
C LYS A 48 -7.81 22.78 -3.16
N THR A 49 -8.39 21.98 -4.04
CA THR A 49 -8.00 20.60 -4.29
C THR A 49 -6.91 20.57 -5.37
N VAL A 50 -5.72 20.07 -5.02
CA VAL A 50 -4.55 20.04 -5.92
C VAL A 50 -3.89 18.67 -5.85
N ASN A 51 -3.39 18.16 -6.98
CA ASN A 51 -2.64 16.90 -7.06
C ASN A 51 -1.17 17.16 -7.42
N PRO A 52 -0.26 17.32 -6.45
CA PRO A 52 1.13 17.68 -6.74
C PRO A 52 1.89 16.61 -7.53
N ALA A 53 1.57 15.33 -7.28
CA ALA A 53 2.17 14.20 -8.00
C ALA A 53 1.79 14.19 -9.48
N ALA A 54 0.51 14.37 -9.79
CA ALA A 54 0.03 14.44 -11.17
C ALA A 54 0.60 15.67 -11.90
N VAL A 55 0.64 16.84 -11.22
CA VAL A 55 1.26 18.06 -11.78
C VAL A 55 2.75 17.87 -12.06
N ALA A 56 3.45 17.08 -11.23
CA ALA A 56 4.85 16.72 -11.44
C ALA A 56 5.07 15.67 -12.55
N GLY A 57 4.00 15.08 -13.09
CA GLY A 57 4.08 14.02 -14.11
C GLY A 57 4.45 12.63 -13.57
N LEU A 58 4.41 12.45 -12.25
CA LEU A 58 4.60 11.16 -11.60
C LEU A 58 3.35 10.28 -11.80
N LYS A 59 3.56 8.99 -12.04
CA LYS A 59 2.50 8.04 -12.37
C LYS A 59 2.62 6.77 -11.54
N ILE A 60 1.49 6.06 -11.45
CA ILE A 60 1.44 4.72 -10.88
C ILE A 60 2.39 3.81 -11.70
N GLY A 61 3.19 3.01 -10.99
CA GLY A 61 4.20 2.13 -11.58
C GLY A 61 5.61 2.72 -11.61
N ASP A 62 5.76 4.03 -11.37
CA ASP A 62 7.08 4.65 -11.26
C ASP A 62 7.84 4.11 -10.02
N ILE A 63 9.12 3.82 -10.20
CA ILE A 63 10.01 3.42 -9.11
C ILE A 63 10.90 4.60 -8.76
N ILE A 64 10.66 5.22 -7.61
CA ILE A 64 11.50 6.29 -7.07
C ILE A 64 12.82 5.68 -6.61
N THR A 65 13.91 6.20 -7.17
CA THR A 65 15.28 5.74 -6.88
C THR A 65 16.05 6.77 -6.06
N ASP A 66 15.84 8.05 -6.35
CA ASP A 66 16.52 9.16 -5.69
C ASP A 66 15.60 10.37 -5.54
N ILE A 67 15.80 11.14 -4.46
CA ILE A 67 15.18 12.45 -4.25
C ILE A 67 16.29 13.45 -3.91
N ASN A 68 16.41 14.53 -4.68
CA ASN A 68 17.48 15.53 -4.57
C ASN A 68 18.90 14.91 -4.58
N GLY A 69 19.10 13.82 -5.34
CA GLY A 69 20.38 13.11 -5.42
C GLY A 69 20.69 12.19 -4.23
N LYS A 70 19.76 12.05 -3.28
CA LYS A 70 19.84 11.07 -2.19
C LYS A 70 19.05 9.82 -2.58
N LYS A 71 19.72 8.67 -2.59
CA LYS A 71 19.07 7.37 -2.82
C LYS A 71 18.00 7.10 -1.78
N VAL A 72 16.85 6.62 -2.23
CA VAL A 72 15.73 6.21 -1.38
C VAL A 72 15.35 4.76 -1.68
N SER A 73 15.11 4.01 -0.61
CA SER A 73 14.71 2.59 -0.69
C SER A 73 13.54 2.24 0.21
N GLN A 74 13.19 3.12 1.14
CA GLN A 74 12.12 2.90 2.10
C GLN A 74 11.06 3.99 1.99
N LYS A 75 9.79 3.62 2.16
CA LYS A 75 8.66 4.55 2.08
C LYS A 75 8.76 5.69 3.10
N ASN A 76 9.29 5.41 4.30
CA ASN A 76 9.45 6.38 5.37
C ASN A 76 10.45 7.48 4.98
N GLN A 77 11.53 7.14 4.26
CA GLN A 77 12.50 8.12 3.77
C GLN A 77 11.85 9.12 2.82
N VAL A 78 10.97 8.65 1.93
CA VAL A 78 10.24 9.51 0.99
C VAL A 78 9.33 10.47 1.76
N ALA A 79 8.58 9.97 2.74
CA ALA A 79 7.70 10.78 3.58
C ALA A 79 8.49 11.86 4.36
N GLU A 80 9.56 11.47 5.05
CA GLU A 80 10.41 12.38 5.81
C GLU A 80 11.03 13.48 4.93
N ILE A 81 11.50 13.14 3.72
CA ILE A 81 12.09 14.12 2.80
C ILE A 81 11.03 15.11 2.31
N ILE A 82 9.80 14.65 2.04
CA ILE A 82 8.69 15.51 1.62
C ILE A 82 8.30 16.47 2.75
N GLU A 83 8.15 15.95 3.97
CA GLU A 83 7.74 16.72 5.13
C GLU A 83 8.80 17.78 5.51
N SER A 84 10.07 17.36 5.57
CA SER A 84 11.20 18.25 5.88
C SER A 84 11.52 19.27 4.78
N SER A 85 10.95 19.13 3.59
CA SER A 85 11.16 20.07 2.49
C SER A 85 10.56 21.46 2.78
N GLY A 86 9.57 21.56 3.67
CA GLY A 86 8.89 22.83 3.96
C GLY A 86 8.19 23.43 2.73
N GLY A 87 7.75 22.60 1.78
CA GLY A 87 7.11 23.03 0.53
C GLY A 87 8.09 23.47 -0.57
N LYS A 88 9.40 23.28 -0.37
CA LYS A 88 10.39 23.50 -1.42
C LYS A 88 10.28 22.44 -2.51
N PRO A 89 10.48 22.78 -3.79
CA PRO A 89 10.52 21.80 -4.86
C PRO A 89 11.58 20.73 -4.62
N LEU A 90 11.20 19.48 -4.86
CA LEU A 90 12.01 18.28 -4.74
C LEU A 90 12.18 17.65 -6.12
N LYS A 91 13.41 17.30 -6.48
CA LYS A 91 13.75 16.63 -7.73
C LYS A 91 13.75 15.12 -7.51
N PHE A 92 12.80 14.42 -8.13
CA PHE A 92 12.67 12.97 -8.10
C PHE A 92 13.35 12.36 -9.32
N SER A 93 14.15 11.31 -9.11
CA SER A 93 14.59 10.41 -10.16
C SER A 93 13.81 9.12 -10.06
N VAL A 94 13.09 8.79 -11.13
CA VAL A 94 12.22 7.62 -11.20
C VAL A 94 12.59 6.72 -12.37
N ILE A 95 12.31 5.43 -12.24
CA ILE A 95 12.38 4.47 -13.34
C ILE A 95 10.96 4.15 -13.78
N ARG A 96 10.67 4.29 -15.07
CA ARG A 96 9.40 3.92 -15.71
C ARG A 96 9.71 3.17 -16.99
N ASN A 97 9.19 1.96 -17.15
CA ASN A 97 9.48 1.10 -18.30
C ASN A 97 11.00 0.96 -18.58
N GLU A 98 11.79 0.74 -17.52
CA GLU A 98 13.26 0.65 -17.55
C GLU A 98 14.01 1.95 -17.90
N GLU A 99 13.31 3.02 -18.26
CA GLU A 99 13.89 4.33 -18.54
C GLU A 99 14.00 5.19 -17.28
N LYS A 100 15.10 5.92 -17.15
CA LYS A 100 15.29 6.91 -16.08
C LYS A 100 14.65 8.23 -16.47
N LEU A 101 13.67 8.65 -15.67
CA LEU A 101 12.98 9.92 -15.81
C LEU A 101 13.27 10.81 -14.60
N THR A 102 13.08 12.11 -14.80
CA THR A 102 13.20 13.10 -13.73
C THR A 102 11.91 13.90 -13.64
N ALA A 103 11.43 14.11 -12.42
CA ALA A 103 10.24 14.91 -12.14
C ALA A 103 10.54 15.91 -11.02
N THR A 104 9.94 17.08 -11.09
CA THR A 104 10.03 18.08 -10.01
C THR A 104 8.68 18.17 -9.33
N LEU A 105 8.61 17.70 -8.08
CA LEU A 105 7.41 17.73 -7.27
C LEU A 105 7.53 18.84 -6.24
N LYS A 106 6.51 19.69 -6.13
CA LYS A 106 6.41 20.71 -5.10
C LYS A 106 5.39 20.28 -4.05
N PRO A 107 5.82 19.89 -2.83
CA PRO A 107 4.89 19.54 -1.77
C PRO A 107 4.02 20.72 -1.39
N ILE A 108 2.78 20.44 -1.00
CA ILE A 108 1.83 21.45 -0.52
C ILE A 108 1.44 21.14 0.92
N LEU A 109 1.13 22.18 1.69
CA LEU A 109 0.67 22.05 3.06
C LEU A 109 -0.78 21.55 3.04
N SER A 110 -1.06 20.42 3.68
CA SER A 110 -2.41 19.87 3.75
C SER A 110 -3.24 20.61 4.79
N ASP A 111 -4.45 21.04 4.42
CA ASP A 111 -5.40 21.66 5.34
C ASP A 111 -5.97 20.66 6.37
N VAL A 112 -5.85 19.36 6.09
CA VAL A 112 -6.42 18.27 6.91
C VAL A 112 -5.59 18.00 8.17
N ASP A 113 -4.25 17.92 8.03
CA ASP A 113 -3.36 17.53 9.13
C ASP A 113 -2.15 18.46 9.33
N GLY A 114 -2.05 19.55 8.55
CA GLY A 114 -0.98 20.52 8.68
C GLY A 114 0.40 20.01 8.27
N SER A 115 0.48 18.87 7.57
CA SER A 115 1.74 18.30 7.06
C SER A 115 1.97 18.62 5.59
N TYR A 116 3.23 18.69 5.16
CA TYR A 116 3.55 18.79 3.73
C TYR A 116 3.35 17.45 3.03
N LYS A 117 2.56 17.45 1.97
CA LYS A 117 2.24 16.24 1.19
C LYS A 117 2.56 16.42 -0.29
N GLY A 118 3.02 15.33 -0.90
CA GLY A 118 3.27 15.25 -2.34
C GLY A 118 2.15 14.61 -3.15
N GLY A 119 1.11 14.08 -2.50
CA GLY A 119 0.01 13.39 -3.18
C GLY A 119 0.42 12.01 -3.72
N LEU A 120 1.41 11.38 -3.06
CA LEU A 120 1.99 10.10 -3.47
C LEU A 120 1.58 8.99 -2.50
N TRP A 121 1.02 7.92 -3.05
CA TRP A 121 0.89 6.65 -2.35
C TRP A 121 2.01 5.73 -2.80
N VAL A 122 2.83 5.29 -1.84
CA VAL A 122 4.05 4.55 -2.13
C VAL A 122 4.17 3.26 -1.32
N ARG A 123 4.83 2.26 -1.91
CA ARG A 123 5.25 1.02 -1.23
C ARG A 123 6.70 0.70 -1.54
N ASP A 124 7.38 0.13 -0.57
CA ASP A 124 8.76 -0.38 -0.67
C ASP A 124 8.83 -1.90 -0.52
N SER A 125 7.70 -2.54 -0.21
CA SER A 125 7.61 -3.97 -0.02
C SER A 125 6.19 -4.48 -0.20
N THR A 126 6.09 -5.77 -0.50
CA THR A 126 4.86 -6.55 -0.49
C THR A 126 5.07 -7.76 0.41
N ALA A 127 4.07 -8.10 1.23
CA ALA A 127 4.10 -9.29 2.05
C ALA A 127 2.97 -10.24 1.65
N GLY A 128 3.27 -11.53 1.63
CA GLY A 128 2.30 -12.61 1.43
C GLY A 128 2.38 -13.56 2.62
N ILE A 129 1.22 -14.02 3.08
CA ILE A 129 1.10 -15.03 4.12
C ILE A 129 0.54 -16.28 3.45
N GLY A 130 1.25 -17.39 3.56
CA GLY A 130 0.85 -18.66 3.01
C GLY A 130 1.00 -19.79 4.03
N THR A 131 0.67 -20.99 3.59
CA THR A 131 0.97 -22.22 4.35
C THR A 131 2.08 -22.97 3.65
N VAL A 132 3.06 -23.47 4.43
CA VAL A 132 4.10 -24.33 3.85
C VAL A 132 3.42 -25.59 3.34
N THR A 133 3.48 -25.81 2.03
CA THR A 133 2.90 -26.98 1.36
C THR A 133 3.90 -28.13 1.34
N PHE A 134 5.17 -27.82 1.04
CA PHE A 134 6.25 -28.81 1.09
C PHE A 134 7.61 -28.14 1.36
N TYR A 135 8.58 -28.94 1.79
CA TYR A 135 9.99 -28.60 1.92
C TYR A 135 10.83 -29.77 1.41
N ASP A 136 11.82 -29.49 0.57
CA ASP A 136 12.82 -30.44 0.10
C ASP A 136 14.14 -30.24 0.88
N PRO A 137 14.52 -31.16 1.77
CA PRO A 137 15.73 -31.03 2.58
C PRO A 137 17.03 -31.15 1.79
N SER A 138 17.00 -31.74 0.59
CA SER A 138 18.20 -31.91 -0.23
C SER A 138 18.61 -30.63 -0.95
N THR A 139 17.64 -29.81 -1.32
CA THR A 139 17.85 -28.53 -2.04
C THR A 139 17.61 -27.30 -1.18
N GLY A 140 16.95 -27.45 -0.02
CA GLY A 140 16.51 -26.33 0.80
C GLY A 140 15.29 -25.59 0.24
N THR A 141 14.70 -26.08 -0.86
CA THR A 141 13.53 -25.47 -1.51
C THR A 141 12.28 -25.73 -0.69
N PHE A 142 11.39 -24.74 -0.61
CA PHE A 142 10.05 -24.94 -0.08
C PHE A 142 9.01 -24.35 -1.04
N GLY A 143 7.79 -24.86 -0.97
CA GLY A 143 6.65 -24.34 -1.70
C GLY A 143 5.51 -24.00 -0.74
N GLY A 144 4.75 -22.97 -1.07
CA GLY A 144 3.56 -22.59 -0.33
C GLY A 144 2.35 -22.44 -1.25
N LEU A 145 1.17 -22.73 -0.70
CA LEU A 145 -0.13 -22.50 -1.30
C LEU A 145 -0.84 -21.45 -0.43
N GLY A 146 -1.27 -20.35 -1.04
CA GLY A 146 -1.86 -19.21 -0.36
C GLY A 146 -1.71 -17.92 -1.14
#